data_AF-A0A256ZJ22-F1
#
_entry.id   AF-A0A256ZJ22-F1
#
_cell.length_a   1.000
_cell.length_b   1.000
_cell.length_c   1.000
_cell.angle_alpha   90.00
_cell.angle_beta   90.00
_cell.angle_gamma   90.00
#
_symmetry.space_group_name_H-M   'P 1'
#
loop_
_entity.id
_entity.type
_entity.pdbx_description
1 polymer ?
#
loop_
_entity_poly.entity_id
_entity_poly.type
_entity_poly.pdbx_seq_one_letter_code
_entity_poly.pdbx_strand_id
1 'polypeptide(L)'
;MITSSFQKLRDEVWETAIALGASEFQASIALLREGTLLLIRAILASFNRAVGELGVALIVGGNIKGFTRVLTTTIALELTKGNFELAIYLGIVLLTLSTIITVAIRSLGLRGAYR
;
A
#
# COMPACT_ATOMS: atom_id res chain seq x y z
N MET A 1 8.84 10.75 -4.82
CA MET A 1 8.04 10.30 -5.98
C MET A 1 6.54 10.59 -5.82
N ILE A 2 5.90 10.21 -4.72
CA ILE A 2 4.47 10.54 -4.51
C ILE A 2 4.28 12.04 -4.27
N THR A 3 5.11 12.64 -3.41
CA THR A 3 5.09 14.10 -3.14
C THR A 3 5.29 14.94 -4.40
N SER A 4 6.19 14.52 -5.29
CA SER A 4 6.44 15.22 -6.56
C SER A 4 5.28 15.06 -7.55
N SER A 5 4.60 13.92 -7.55
CA SER A 5 3.42 13.70 -8.39
C SER A 5 2.19 14.44 -7.83
N PHE A 6 2.09 14.54 -6.50
CA PHE A 6 1.06 15.30 -5.81
C PHE A 6 1.23 16.80 -6.05
N GLN A 7 2.46 17.32 -5.97
CA GLN A 7 2.75 18.72 -6.24
C GLN A 7 2.31 19.09 -7.66
N LYS A 8 2.69 18.29 -8.67
CA LYS A 8 2.25 18.51 -10.06
C LYS A 8 0.73 18.52 -10.20
N LEU A 9 0.06 17.53 -9.61
CA LEU A 9 -1.41 17.47 -9.66
C LEU A 9 -2.06 18.66 -8.94
N ARG A 10 -1.48 19.10 -7.82
CA ARG A 10 -1.94 20.30 -7.12
C ARG A 10 -1.78 21.52 -8.03
N ASP A 11 -0.60 21.72 -8.60
CA ASP A 11 -0.32 22.89 -9.44
C ASP A 11 -1.26 22.90 -10.67
N GLU A 12 -1.59 21.74 -11.26
CA GLU A 12 -2.55 21.65 -12.38
C GLU A 12 -4.02 21.84 -11.95
N VAL A 13 -4.50 21.10 -10.95
CA VAL A 13 -5.94 21.04 -10.61
C VAL A 13 -6.35 22.18 -9.67
N TRP A 14 -5.54 22.45 -8.65
CA TRP A 14 -5.86 23.47 -7.65
C TRP A 14 -5.75 24.87 -8.23
N GLU A 15 -4.62 25.20 -8.89
CA GLU A 15 -4.41 26.55 -9.41
C GLU A 15 -5.44 26.88 -10.50
N THR A 16 -5.78 25.91 -11.36
CA THR A 16 -6.85 26.07 -12.35
C THR A 16 -8.21 26.28 -11.70
N ALA A 17 -8.56 25.52 -10.66
CA ALA A 17 -9.84 25.68 -9.96
C ALA A 17 -9.96 27.07 -9.32
N ILE A 18 -8.90 27.54 -8.64
CA ILE A 18 -8.86 28.89 -8.05
C ILE A 18 -8.94 29.97 -9.13
N ALA A 19 -8.21 29.83 -10.24
CA ALA A 19 -8.24 30.77 -11.35
C ALA A 19 -9.64 30.91 -11.99
N LEU A 20 -10.43 29.83 -11.97
CA LEU A 20 -11.83 29.82 -12.43
C LEU A 20 -12.82 30.36 -11.38
N GLY A 21 -12.34 30.84 -10.23
CA GLY A 21 -13.16 31.44 -9.17
C GLY A 21 -13.74 30.44 -8.17
N ALA A 22 -13.24 29.20 -8.13
CA ALA A 22 -13.66 28.24 -7.10
C ALA A 22 -13.14 28.65 -5.72
N SER A 23 -13.90 28.30 -4.67
CA SER A 23 -13.40 28.45 -3.29
C SER A 23 -12.33 27.42 -2.97
N GLU A 24 -11.48 27.68 -1.97
CA GLU A 24 -10.44 26.72 -1.52
C GLU A 24 -11.02 25.34 -1.17
N PHE A 25 -12.24 25.30 -0.63
CA PHE A 25 -12.92 24.04 -0.33
C PHE A 25 -13.31 23.27 -1.59
N GLN A 26 -13.81 23.97 -2.62
CA GLN A 26 -14.14 23.36 -3.92
C GLN A 26 -12.88 22.85 -4.63
N ALA A 27 -11.80 23.64 -4.62
CA ALA A 27 -10.51 23.24 -5.16
C ALA A 27 -9.92 22.01 -4.42
N SER A 28 -10.08 21.93 -3.10
CA SER A 28 -9.68 20.76 -2.29
C SER A 28 -10.41 19.49 -2.71
N ILE A 29 -11.72 19.58 -2.90
CA ILE A 29 -12.53 18.43 -3.33
C ILE A 29 -12.14 17.99 -4.74
N ALA A 30 -11.90 18.94 -5.66
CA ALA A 30 -11.44 18.63 -7.01
C ALA A 30 -10.08 17.89 -6.98
N LEU A 31 -9.12 18.41 -6.22
CA LEU A 31 -7.81 17.80 -6.04
C LEU A 31 -7.90 16.38 -5.46
N LEU A 32 -8.76 16.14 -4.48
CA LEU A 32 -8.96 14.80 -3.91
C LEU A 32 -9.58 13.83 -4.92
N ARG A 33 -10.56 14.29 -5.71
CA ARG A 33 -11.20 13.47 -6.74
C ARG A 33 -10.20 13.07 -7.82
N GLU A 34 -9.44 14.02 -8.35
CA GLU A 34 -8.42 13.76 -9.37
C GLU A 34 -7.22 12.99 -8.82
N GLY A 35 -6.90 13.21 -7.54
CA GLY A 35 -5.80 12.55 -6.82
C GLY A 35 -6.08 11.11 -6.41
N THR A 36 -7.27 10.58 -6.64
CA THR A 36 -7.67 9.23 -6.17
C THR A 36 -6.69 8.14 -6.62
N LEU A 37 -6.22 8.17 -7.87
CA LEU A 37 -5.27 7.19 -8.38
C LEU A 37 -3.89 7.32 -7.71
N LEU A 38 -3.48 8.55 -7.38
CA LEU A 38 -2.23 8.80 -6.65
C LEU A 38 -2.33 8.29 -5.21
N LEU A 39 -3.46 8.49 -4.55
CA LEU A 39 -3.75 7.97 -3.20
C LEU A 39 -3.74 6.44 -3.17
N ILE A 40 -4.38 5.78 -4.15
CA ILE A 40 -4.36 4.31 -4.26
C ILE A 40 -2.92 3.80 -4.38
N ARG A 41 -2.09 4.45 -5.20
CA ARG A 41 -0.66 4.09 -5.35
C ARG A 41 0.11 4.30 -4.05
N ALA A 42 -0.18 5.36 -3.30
CA ALA A 42 0.43 5.62 -2.00
C ALA A 42 0.10 4.54 -0.97
N ILE A 43 -1.19 4.18 -0.87
CA ILE A 43 -1.67 3.12 0.02
C ILE A 43 -1.05 1.77 -0.36
N LEU A 44 -0.94 1.47 -1.66
CA LEU A 44 -0.34 0.22 -2.10
C LEU A 44 1.16 0.14 -1.77
N ALA A 45 1.88 1.27 -1.88
CA ALA A 45 3.29 1.33 -1.51
C ALA A 45 3.49 1.16 0.01
N SER A 46 2.66 1.80 0.83
CA SER A 46 2.72 1.66 2.29
C SER A 46 2.30 0.26 2.76
N PHE A 47 1.32 -0.37 2.10
CA PHE A 47 0.92 -1.75 2.33
C PHE A 47 2.10 -2.71 2.12
N ASN A 48 2.78 -2.63 0.98
CA ASN A 48 3.93 -3.48 0.68
C ASN A 48 5.06 -3.30 1.71
N ARG A 49 5.30 -2.06 2.15
CA ARG A 49 6.25 -1.76 3.24
C ARG A 49 5.83 -2.43 4.54
N ALA A 50 4.56 -2.31 4.94
CA ALA A 50 4.04 -2.85 6.19
C ALA A 50 4.09 -4.39 6.23
N VAL A 51 3.72 -5.06 5.13
CA VAL A 51 3.76 -6.54 5.02
C VAL A 51 5.19 -7.07 5.14
N GLY A 52 6.19 -6.32 4.67
CA GLY A 52 7.59 -6.70 4.79
C GLY A 52 8.20 -6.50 6.19
N GLU A 53 7.51 -5.80 7.10
CA GLU A 53 8.12 -5.35 8.36
C GLU A 53 7.98 -6.39 9.48
N LEU A 54 8.88 -7.37 9.50
CA LEU A 54 8.88 -8.44 10.51
C LEU A 54 9.18 -7.93 11.93
N GLY A 55 10.12 -7.00 12.09
CA GLY A 55 10.62 -6.59 13.41
C GLY A 55 9.54 -5.95 14.28
N VAL A 56 8.78 -5.02 13.71
CA VAL A 56 7.65 -4.38 14.40
C VAL A 56 6.57 -5.41 14.74
N ALA A 57 6.27 -6.34 13.83
CA ALA A 57 5.29 -7.40 14.07
C ALA A 57 5.68 -8.31 15.25
N LEU A 58 6.96 -8.64 15.40
CA LEU A 58 7.45 -9.43 16.54
C LEU A 58 7.45 -8.66 17.86
N ILE A 59 7.89 -7.40 17.87
CA ILE A 59 8.04 -6.61 19.11
C ILE A 59 6.67 -6.16 19.64
N VAL A 60 5.78 -5.69 18.77
CA VAL A 60 4.49 -5.10 19.18
C VAL A 60 3.36 -6.12 19.11
N GLY A 61 3.31 -6.92 18.04
CA GLY A 61 2.26 -7.94 17.86
C GLY A 61 2.53 -9.23 18.63
N GLY A 62 3.80 -9.54 18.90
CA GLY A 62 4.18 -10.81 19.52
C GLY A 62 3.95 -12.00 18.59
N ASN A 63 3.87 -13.19 19.18
CA ASN A 63 3.80 -14.44 18.41
C ASN A 63 2.91 -15.49 19.08
N ILE A 64 1.68 -15.14 19.47
CA ILE A 64 0.77 -16.05 20.16
C ILE A 64 -0.12 -16.76 19.13
N LYS A 65 -0.02 -18.10 19.07
CA LYS A 65 -0.80 -18.93 18.13
C LYS A 65 -2.30 -18.66 18.32
N GLY A 66 -3.00 -18.32 17.24
CA GLY A 66 -4.46 -18.11 17.25
C GLY A 66 -4.95 -16.76 17.76
N PHE A 67 -4.04 -15.89 18.24
CA PHE A 67 -4.40 -14.56 18.74
C PHE A 67 -3.67 -13.46 17.99
N THR A 68 -2.34 -13.45 18.05
CA THR A 68 -1.52 -12.36 17.50
C THR A 68 -0.49 -12.82 16.47
N ARG A 69 -0.37 -14.13 16.27
CA ARG A 69 0.53 -14.71 15.27
C ARG A 69 0.03 -14.41 13.87
N VAL A 70 0.89 -13.76 13.09
CA VAL A 70 0.67 -13.45 11.68
C VAL A 70 1.58 -14.31 10.79
N LEU A 71 1.37 -14.25 9.47
CA LEU A 71 2.09 -15.09 8.51
C LEU A 71 3.61 -14.87 8.58
N THR A 72 4.08 -13.63 8.64
CA THR A 72 5.51 -13.28 8.71
C THR A 72 6.17 -13.77 10.00
N THR A 73 5.50 -13.64 11.15
CA THR A 73 6.03 -14.15 12.43
C THR A 73 6.00 -15.68 12.50
N THR A 74 5.08 -16.32 11.78
CA THR A 74 5.07 -17.78 11.60
C THR A 74 6.26 -18.25 10.76
N ILE A 75 6.55 -17.57 9.65
CA ILE A 75 7.73 -17.87 8.82
C ILE A 75 9.01 -17.77 9.67
N ALA A 76 9.15 -16.68 10.43
CA ALA A 76 10.30 -16.50 11.32
C ALA A 76 10.38 -17.58 12.40
N LEU A 77 9.26 -18.01 12.97
CA LEU A 77 9.21 -19.08 13.96
C LEU A 77 9.61 -20.44 13.39
N GLU A 78 9.14 -20.79 12.19
CA GLU A 78 9.49 -22.07 11.58
C GLU A 78 10.96 -22.08 11.12
N LEU A 79 11.50 -20.93 10.70
CA LEU A 79 12.92 -20.75 10.44
C LEU A 79 13.77 -21.01 11.69
N THR A 80 13.39 -20.46 12.85
CA THR A 80 14.15 -20.64 14.11
C THR A 80 14.05 -22.05 14.69
N LYS A 81 12.98 -22.80 14.36
CA LYS A 81 12.85 -24.22 14.70
C LYS A 81 13.67 -25.15 13.79
N GLY A 82 14.25 -24.63 12.70
CA GLY A 82 14.92 -25.43 11.68
C GLY A 82 13.98 -26.09 10.67
N ASN A 83 12.68 -25.75 10.69
CA ASN A 83 11.69 -26.24 9.72
C ASN A 83 11.74 -25.41 8.43
N PHE A 84 12.89 -25.44 7.74
CA PHE A 84 13.13 -24.62 6.55
C PHE A 84 12.15 -24.89 5.40
N GLU A 85 11.76 -26.14 5.22
CA GLU A 85 10.79 -26.54 4.19
C GLU A 85 9.47 -25.79 4.33
N LEU A 86 8.89 -25.80 5.54
CA LEU A 86 7.64 -25.10 5.83
C LEU A 86 7.82 -23.57 5.75
N ALA A 87 8.94 -23.05 6.24
CA ALA A 87 9.23 -21.62 6.17
C ALA A 87 9.32 -21.11 4.72
N ILE A 88 9.97 -21.86 3.83
CA ILE A 88 10.07 -21.54 2.40
C ILE A 88 8.69 -21.62 1.74
N TYR A 89 7.92 -22.67 2.01
CA TYR A 89 6.57 -22.81 1.47
C TYR A 89 5.68 -21.61 1.84
N LEU A 90 5.65 -21.24 3.12
CA LEU A 90 4.90 -20.08 3.60
C LEU A 90 5.43 -18.75 3.02
N GLY A 91 6.75 -18.63 2.83
CA GLY A 91 7.37 -17.48 2.19
C GLY A 91 6.92 -17.30 0.73
N ILE A 92 6.87 -18.39 -0.04
CA ILE A 92 6.37 -18.36 -1.43
C ILE A 92 4.88 -17.97 -1.46
N VAL A 93 4.07 -18.50 -0.54
CA VAL A 93 2.65 -18.12 -0.41
C VAL A 93 2.50 -16.63 -0.14
N LEU A 94 3.27 -16.09 0.82
CA LEU A 94 3.26 -14.66 1.14
C LEU A 94 3.62 -13.79 -0.08
N LEU A 95 4.70 -14.13 -0.78
CA LEU A 95 5.16 -13.38 -1.96
C LEU A 95 4.14 -13.45 -3.09
N THR A 96 3.54 -14.61 -3.31
CA THR A 96 2.50 -14.81 -4.34
C THR A 96 1.28 -13.96 -4.03
N LEU A 97 0.77 -14.00 -2.79
CA LEU A 97 -0.38 -13.20 -2.36
C LEU A 97 -0.09 -11.69 -2.47
N SER A 98 1.07 -11.25 -1.98
CA SER A 98 1.48 -9.84 -2.05
C SER A 98 1.55 -9.34 -3.50
N THR A 99 2.10 -10.18 -4.40
CA THR A 99 2.19 -9.88 -5.82
C THR A 99 0.81 -9.82 -6.47
N ILE A 100 -0.08 -10.79 -6.20
CA ILE A 100 -1.44 -10.80 -6.73
C ILE A 100 -2.20 -9.54 -6.31
N ILE A 101 -2.16 -9.17 -5.03
CA ILE A 101 -2.81 -7.97 -4.51
C ILE A 101 -2.27 -6.72 -5.22
N THR A 102 -0.94 -6.62 -5.34
CA THR A 102 -0.27 -5.49 -5.98
C THR A 102 -0.63 -5.37 -7.46
N VAL A 103 -0.63 -6.48 -8.20
CA VAL A 103 -0.98 -6.50 -9.62
C VAL A 103 -2.47 -6.22 -9.83
N ALA A 104 -3.35 -6.80 -9.01
CA ALA A 104 -4.79 -6.58 -9.10
C ALA A 104 -5.13 -5.10 -8.92
N ILE A 105 -4.63 -4.47 -7.85
CA ILE A 105 -4.88 -3.04 -7.58
C ILE A 105 -4.28 -2.17 -8.68
N ARG A 106 -3.05 -2.48 -9.13
CA ARG A 106 -2.42 -1.74 -10.23
C ARG A 106 -3.22 -1.86 -11.53
N SER A 107 -3.76 -3.03 -11.84
CA SER A 107 -4.55 -3.27 -13.06
C SER A 107 -5.89 -2.50 -13.05
N LEU A 108 -6.54 -2.41 -11.88
CA LEU A 108 -7.76 -1.60 -11.70
C LEU A 108 -7.45 -0.10 -11.84
N GLY A 109 -6.33 0.36 -11.27
CA GLY A 109 -5.89 1.75 -11.40
C GLY A 109 -5.51 2.17 -12.82
N LEU A 110 -5.05 1.24 -13.68
CA LEU A 110 -4.76 1.52 -15.10
C LEU A 110 -6.03 1.70 -15.93
N ARG A 111 -7.14 1.05 -15.56
CA ARG A 111 -8.43 1.20 -16.26
C ARG A 111 -9.13 2.53 -15.96
N GLY A 112 -8.85 3.14 -14.80
CA GLY A 112 -9.40 4.45 -14.43
C GLY A 112 -8.70 5.64 -15.08
N ALA A 113 -7.49 5.47 -15.63
CA ALA A 113 -6.69 6.55 -16.22
C ALA A 113 -6.98 6.81 -17.71
N TYR A 114 -7.89 6.03 -18.32
CA TYR A 114 -8.25 6.13 -19.75
C TYR A 114 -9.68 6.66 -19.97
N ARG A 115 -10.22 7.37 -18.97
CA ARG A 115 -11.53 8.03 -19.00
C ARG A 115 -11.37 9.51 -18.77
#